data_AF-A9KZL3-F1
#
_entry.id   AF-A9KZL3-F1
#
_cell.length_a   1.000
_cell.length_b   1.000
_cell.length_c   1.000
_cell.angle_alpha   90.00
_cell.angle_beta   90.00
_cell.angle_gamma   90.00
#
_symmetry.space_group_name_H-M   'P 1'
#
loop_
_entity.id
_entity.type
_entity.pdbx_description
1 polymer ?
#
loop_
_entity_poly.entity_id
_entity_poly.type
_entity_poly.pdbx_seq_one_letter_code
_entity_poly.pdbx_strand_id
1 'polypeptide(L)'
;MSLFDHLSLVEDTRSHINQRHNLVDVLFLMLSVVASGQDGWAEIQQLGELKLEWLRKFRPFANGISRRHTITRILKAVGPEICSCAYSVGLTTSAPHLLNPSLQLMVKHLEVPLS
;
A
#
# COMPACT_ATOMS: atom_id res chain seq x y z
N MET A 1 -14.01 8.76 11.78
CA MET A 1 -13.80 7.72 10.76
C MET A 1 -12.35 7.26 10.83
N SER A 2 -12.12 5.95 10.84
CA SER A 2 -10.79 5.34 10.84
C SER A 2 -10.17 5.37 9.43
N LEU A 3 -8.87 5.08 9.32
CA LEU A 3 -8.21 4.90 8.02
C LEU A 3 -8.91 3.81 7.18
N PHE A 4 -9.24 2.67 7.81
CA PHE A 4 -9.87 1.56 7.11
C PHE A 4 -11.29 1.88 6.65
N ASP A 5 -12.03 2.71 7.39
CA ASP A 5 -13.34 3.17 6.96
C ASP A 5 -13.23 3.95 5.64
N HIS A 6 -12.21 4.83 5.51
CA HIS A 6 -11.97 5.58 4.28
C HIS A 6 -11.54 4.67 3.13
N LEU A 7 -10.65 3.70 3.38
CA LEU A 7 -10.24 2.74 2.36
C LEU A 7 -11.40 1.83 1.92
N SER A 8 -12.34 1.54 2.80
CA SER A 8 -13.55 0.77 2.50
C SER A 8 -14.59 1.53 1.67
N LEU A 9 -14.49 2.87 1.56
CA LEU A 9 -15.33 3.65 0.64
C LEU A 9 -14.97 3.42 -0.83
N VAL A 10 -13.76 2.90 -1.08
CA VAL A 10 -13.27 2.64 -2.42
C VAL A 10 -13.99 1.40 -2.98
N GLU A 11 -14.72 1.59 -4.08
CA GLU A 11 -15.48 0.52 -4.72
C GLU A 11 -14.53 -0.52 -5.35
N ASP A 12 -14.80 -1.80 -5.06
CA ASP A 12 -14.09 -2.91 -5.69
C ASP A 12 -14.76 -3.30 -7.00
N THR A 13 -14.37 -2.64 -8.09
CA THR A 13 -14.88 -2.87 -9.45
C THR A 13 -14.41 -4.21 -10.06
N ARG A 14 -13.54 -4.97 -9.37
CA ARG A 14 -13.05 -6.27 -9.85
C ARG A 14 -14.19 -7.29 -9.82
N SER A 15 -14.19 -8.21 -10.78
CA SER A 15 -15.12 -9.35 -10.73
C SER A 15 -14.86 -10.23 -9.49
N HIS A 16 -15.91 -10.84 -8.95
CA HIS A 16 -15.86 -11.68 -7.74
C HIS A 16 -14.79 -12.79 -7.82
N ILE A 17 -14.57 -13.38 -9.00
CA ILE A 17 -13.54 -14.41 -9.23
C ILE A 17 -12.10 -13.89 -9.07
N ASN A 18 -11.88 -12.57 -9.17
CA ASN A 18 -10.58 -11.92 -9.09
C ASN A 18 -10.32 -11.23 -7.73
N GLN A 19 -11.22 -11.41 -6.75
CA GLN A 19 -11.14 -10.81 -5.42
C GLN A 19 -10.47 -11.70 -4.37
N ARG A 20 -9.53 -12.57 -4.79
CA ARG A 20 -8.77 -13.43 -3.87
C ARG A 20 -8.05 -12.62 -2.79
N HIS A 21 -7.50 -11.46 -3.15
CA HIS A 21 -6.89 -10.53 -2.21
C HIS A 21 -7.85 -9.40 -1.92
N ASN A 22 -8.10 -9.15 -0.64
CA ASN A 22 -8.99 -8.08 -0.19
C ASN A 22 -8.45 -6.72 -0.66
N LEU A 23 -9.32 -5.89 -1.24
CA LEU A 23 -8.90 -4.60 -1.79
C LEU A 23 -8.27 -3.70 -0.73
N VAL A 24 -8.88 -3.61 0.44
CA VAL A 24 -8.41 -2.74 1.52
C VAL A 24 -7.06 -3.22 2.07
N ASP A 25 -6.79 -4.53 2.07
CA ASP A 25 -5.46 -5.05 2.42
C ASP A 25 -4.39 -4.58 1.41
N VAL A 26 -4.71 -4.60 0.12
CA VAL A 26 -3.80 -4.16 -0.95
C VAL A 26 -3.60 -2.64 -0.91
N LEU A 27 -4.64 -1.86 -0.66
CA LEU A 27 -4.53 -0.40 -0.50
C LEU A 27 -3.72 -0.03 0.76
N PHE A 28 -3.91 -0.76 1.86
CA PHE A 28 -3.11 -0.56 3.06
C PHE A 28 -1.64 -0.91 2.85
N LEU A 29 -1.35 -2.00 2.12
CA LEU A 29 0.01 -2.33 1.71
C LEU A 29 0.65 -1.20 0.90
N MET A 30 -0.07 -0.68 -0.11
CA MET A 30 0.39 0.46 -0.90
C MET A 30 0.70 1.68 -0.05
N LEU A 31 -0.20 2.02 0.88
CA LEU A 31 0.01 3.15 1.77
C LEU A 31 1.24 2.95 2.68
N SER A 32 1.49 1.72 3.13
CA SER A 32 2.66 1.39 3.94
C SER A 32 3.97 1.56 3.17
N VAL A 33 3.95 1.29 1.87
CA VAL A 33 5.11 1.46 0.97
C VAL A 33 5.39 2.92 0.72
N VAL A 34 4.35 3.70 0.38
CA VAL A 34 4.43 5.16 0.21
C VAL A 34 4.89 5.83 1.51
N ALA A 35 4.38 5.39 2.66
CA ALA A 35 4.85 5.83 3.96
C ALA A 35 6.31 5.45 4.21
N SER A 36 6.79 4.32 3.69
CA SER A 36 8.21 3.94 3.80
C SER A 36 9.13 4.73 2.85
N GLY A 37 8.58 5.67 2.08
CA GLY A 37 9.32 6.46 1.10
C GLY A 37 9.72 5.65 -0.14
N GLN A 38 9.14 4.47 -0.32
CA GLN A 38 9.34 3.62 -1.50
C GLN A 38 8.08 3.72 -2.39
N ASP A 39 8.25 3.54 -3.69
CA ASP A 39 7.20 3.79 -4.68
C ASP A 39 7.22 2.80 -5.86
N GLY A 40 8.22 1.93 -5.91
CA GLY A 40 8.36 0.98 -7.00
C GLY A 40 7.53 -0.29 -6.80
N TRP A 41 7.13 -0.89 -7.93
CA TRP A 41 6.32 -2.11 -7.91
C TRP A 41 7.04 -3.28 -7.21
N ALA A 42 8.37 -3.38 -7.32
CA ALA A 42 9.17 -4.43 -6.68
C ALA A 42 9.17 -4.28 -5.16
N GLU A 43 9.34 -3.05 -4.74
CA GLU A 43 9.42 -2.58 -3.38
C GLU A 43 8.10 -2.84 -2.65
N ILE A 44 6.95 -2.68 -3.33
CA ILE A 44 5.65 -3.01 -2.75
C ILE A 44 5.54 -4.50 -2.38
N GLN A 45 5.95 -5.38 -3.28
CA GLN A 45 5.93 -6.82 -2.99
C GLN A 45 6.96 -7.17 -1.90
N GLN A 46 8.19 -6.66 -2.02
CA GLN A 46 9.28 -6.94 -1.09
C GLN A 46 8.97 -6.46 0.33
N LEU A 47 8.49 -5.22 0.49
CA LEU A 47 8.09 -4.69 1.79
C LEU A 47 6.93 -5.51 2.38
N GLY A 48 5.95 -5.85 1.55
CA GLY A 48 4.83 -6.68 1.96
C GLY A 48 5.30 -8.03 2.51
N GLU A 49 6.20 -8.70 1.79
CA GLU A 49 6.74 -10.01 2.18
C GLU A 49 7.59 -9.90 3.45
N LEU A 50 8.45 -8.88 3.53
CA LEU A 50 9.34 -8.63 4.67
C LEU A 50 8.56 -8.26 5.95
N LYS A 51 7.48 -7.51 5.81
CA LYS A 51 6.69 -6.95 6.92
C LYS A 51 5.32 -7.62 7.06
N LEU A 52 5.09 -8.79 6.48
CA LEU A 52 3.78 -9.48 6.52
C LEU A 52 3.26 -9.67 7.94
N GLU A 53 4.12 -10.10 8.87
CA GLU A 53 3.72 -10.30 10.27
C GLU A 53 3.36 -8.99 10.98
N TRP A 54 3.97 -7.87 10.56
CA TRP A 54 3.59 -6.55 11.07
C TRP A 54 2.26 -6.08 10.46
N LEU A 55 2.08 -6.26 9.15
CA LEU A 55 0.84 -5.95 8.44
C LEU A 55 -0.35 -6.73 9.02
N ARG A 56 -0.10 -7.97 9.45
CA ARG A 56 -1.06 -8.85 10.12
C ARG A 56 -1.61 -8.33 11.44
N LYS A 57 -0.91 -7.39 12.09
CA LYS A 57 -1.40 -6.74 13.31
C LYS A 57 -2.58 -5.79 13.05
N PHE A 58 -2.72 -5.31 11.80
CA PHE A 58 -3.75 -4.37 11.43
C PHE A 58 -4.88 -5.01 10.60
N ARG A 59 -4.52 -5.96 9.72
CA ARG A 59 -5.44 -6.61 8.79
C ARG A 59 -5.03 -8.06 8.58
N PRO A 60 -5.94 -8.99 8.24
CA PRO A 60 -5.61 -10.42 8.25
C PRO A 60 -4.63 -10.87 7.16
N PHE A 61 -4.60 -10.23 5.98
CA PHE A 61 -3.82 -10.69 4.82
C PHE A 61 -3.97 -12.22 4.59
N ALA A 62 -5.23 -12.68 4.55
CA ALA A 62 -5.56 -14.12 4.58
C ALA A 62 -4.93 -14.92 3.43
N ASN A 63 -4.74 -14.27 2.28
CA ASN A 63 -4.09 -14.85 1.10
C ASN A 63 -2.64 -14.39 0.91
N GLY A 64 -2.01 -13.89 1.98
CA GLY A 64 -0.66 -13.34 1.97
C GLY A 64 -0.54 -12.10 1.08
N ILE A 65 0.68 -11.86 0.61
CA ILE A 65 1.01 -10.72 -0.26
C ILE A 65 0.78 -11.11 -1.72
N SER A 66 0.03 -10.27 -2.41
CA SER A 66 -0.14 -10.37 -3.86
C SER A 66 1.20 -10.19 -4.58
N ARG A 67 1.43 -10.92 -5.67
CA ARG A 67 2.56 -10.65 -6.56
C ARG A 67 2.41 -9.27 -7.20
N ARG A 68 3.54 -8.66 -7.58
CA ARG A 68 3.60 -7.37 -8.31
C ARG A 68 2.51 -7.19 -9.37
N HIS A 69 2.45 -8.10 -10.35
CA HIS A 69 1.48 -8.00 -11.45
C HIS A 69 0.03 -8.07 -10.96
N THR A 70 -0.22 -8.79 -9.88
CA THR A 70 -1.55 -8.85 -9.24
C THR A 70 -1.86 -7.52 -8.55
N ILE A 71 -0.92 -6.95 -7.79
CA ILE A 71 -1.07 -5.64 -7.15
C ILE A 71 -1.38 -4.57 -8.20
N THR A 72 -0.57 -4.47 -9.25
CA THR A 72 -0.77 -3.48 -10.33
C THR A 72 -2.14 -3.64 -10.99
N ARG A 73 -2.59 -4.88 -11.23
CA ARG A 73 -3.91 -5.15 -11.81
C ARG A 73 -5.05 -4.73 -10.88
N ILE A 74 -4.90 -4.95 -9.58
CA ILE A 74 -5.89 -4.56 -8.58
C ILE A 74 -6.00 -3.04 -8.52
N LEU A 75 -4.88 -2.32 -8.39
CA LEU A 75 -4.91 -0.85 -8.31
C LEU A 75 -5.46 -0.21 -9.58
N LYS A 76 -5.12 -0.77 -10.76
CA LYS A 76 -5.67 -0.30 -12.04
C LYS A 76 -7.19 -0.45 -12.16
N ALA A 77 -7.76 -1.48 -11.54
CA ALA A 77 -9.20 -1.70 -11.55
C ALA A 77 -9.92 -0.65 -10.68
N VAL A 78 -9.29 -0.24 -9.60
CA VAL A 78 -9.90 0.56 -8.53
C VAL A 78 -9.96 2.05 -8.88
N GLY A 79 -9.08 2.52 -9.77
CA GLY A 79 -9.16 3.86 -10.35
C GLY A 79 -7.81 4.35 -10.89
N PRO A 80 -7.77 5.00 -12.07
CA PRO A 80 -6.52 5.51 -12.65
C PRO A 80 -5.86 6.60 -11.78
N GLU A 81 -6.63 7.35 -10.98
CA GLU A 81 -6.11 8.35 -10.05
C GLU A 81 -5.22 7.77 -8.95
N ILE A 82 -5.53 6.58 -8.41
CA ILE A 82 -4.71 5.93 -7.38
C ILE A 82 -3.37 5.49 -7.99
N CYS A 83 -3.39 4.97 -9.20
CA CYS A 83 -2.17 4.64 -9.95
C CYS A 83 -1.37 5.89 -10.31
N SER A 84 -2.03 6.99 -10.72
CA SER A 84 -1.38 8.26 -11.06
C SER A 84 -0.72 8.89 -9.84
N CYS A 85 -1.40 8.90 -8.68
CA CYS A 85 -0.83 9.37 -7.42
C CYS A 85 0.34 8.50 -6.94
N ALA A 86 0.25 7.17 -7.05
CA ALA A 86 1.40 6.31 -6.72
C ALA A 86 2.61 6.60 -7.62
N TYR A 87 2.38 6.85 -8.91
CA TYR A 87 3.43 7.21 -9.87
C TYR A 87 3.99 8.64 -9.63
N SER A 88 3.15 9.60 -9.25
CA SER A 88 3.56 10.99 -9.02
C SER A 88 4.22 11.19 -7.66
N VAL A 89 3.72 10.51 -6.61
CA VAL A 89 4.37 10.47 -5.29
C VAL A 89 5.76 9.83 -5.41
N GLY A 90 5.91 8.87 -6.33
CA GLY A 90 7.22 8.29 -6.60
C GLY A 90 8.26 9.22 -7.24
N LEU A 91 7.85 10.40 -7.73
CA LEU A 91 8.78 11.46 -8.14
C LEU A 91 9.11 12.45 -7.01
N THR A 92 8.38 12.39 -5.88
CA THR A 92 8.46 13.39 -4.80
C THR A 92 9.20 12.87 -3.55
N THR A 93 9.50 11.56 -3.47
CA THR A 93 10.12 10.91 -2.29
C THR A 93 11.62 11.21 -2.11
N SER A 94 12.18 12.19 -2.83
CA SER A 94 13.46 12.80 -2.50
C SER A 94 13.37 13.76 -1.29
N ALA A 95 12.18 13.94 -0.70
CA ALA A 95 11.92 14.91 0.37
C ALA A 95 10.95 14.38 1.47
N PRO A 96 11.37 13.44 2.33
CA PRO A 96 10.54 12.86 3.41
C PRO A 96 10.04 13.89 4.45
N HIS A 97 10.61 15.10 4.47
CA HIS A 97 10.19 16.21 5.32
C HIS A 97 8.84 16.83 4.92
N LEU A 98 8.30 16.51 3.74
CA LEU A 98 7.02 17.01 3.24
C LEU A 98 5.82 16.13 3.61
N LEU A 99 6.04 15.00 4.29
CA LEU A 99 4.96 14.13 4.78
C LEU A 99 4.24 14.77 5.98
N ASN A 100 2.95 14.50 6.15
CA ASN A 100 2.22 14.96 7.34
C ASN A 100 2.76 14.27 8.62
N PRO A 101 2.57 14.85 9.82
CA PRO A 101 3.15 14.30 11.06
C PRO A 101 2.69 12.88 11.42
N SER A 102 1.47 12.50 11.06
CA SER A 102 0.94 11.14 11.30
C SER A 102 1.62 10.11 10.40
N LEU A 103 1.87 10.47 9.15
CA LEU A 103 2.64 9.67 8.21
C LEU A 103 4.10 9.61 8.63
N GLN A 104 4.71 10.73 9.05
CA GLN A 104 6.07 10.76 9.62
C GLN A 104 6.19 9.85 10.85
N LEU A 105 5.18 9.80 11.73
CA LEU A 105 5.17 8.90 12.88
C LEU A 105 5.05 7.43 12.47
N MET A 106 4.26 7.13 11.43
CA MET A 106 4.22 5.80 10.81
C MET A 106 5.59 5.44 10.21
N VAL A 107 6.24 6.35 9.46
CA VAL A 107 7.59 6.16 8.90
C VAL A 107 8.62 5.90 10.01
N LYS A 108 8.57 6.68 11.09
CA LYS A 108 9.50 6.58 12.22
C LYS A 108 9.33 5.28 13.02
N HIS A 109 8.11 4.74 13.11
CA HIS A 109 7.89 3.40 13.67
C HIS A 109 8.17 2.28 12.66
N LEU A 110 8.27 2.62 11.37
CA LEU A 110 8.57 1.69 10.30
C LEU A 110 10.07 1.45 10.14
N GLU A 111 10.97 2.22 10.77
CA GLU A 111 12.45 2.15 10.68
C GLU A 111 12.94 0.81 10.11
N VAL A 112 12.94 0.77 8.78
CA VAL A 112 13.63 -0.23 7.99
C VAL A 112 15.02 0.38 7.85
N PRO A 113 16.08 -0.26 8.36
CA PRO A 113 17.42 0.20 8.03
C PRO A 113 17.56 0.09 6.51
N LEU A 114 17.54 1.24 5.85
CA LEU A 114 18.02 1.39 4.48
C LEU A 114 19.54 1.24 4.59
N SER A 115 20.02 0.03 4.32
CA SER A 115 21.44 -0.23 4.08
C SER A 115 21.87 0.41 2.78
#